data_AF-A0AAE4AZS8-F1
#
_entry.id   AF-A0AAE4AZS8-F1
#
_cell.length_a   1.000
_cell.length_b   1.000
_cell.length_c   1.000
_cell.angle_alpha   90.00
_cell.angle_beta   90.00
_cell.angle_gamma   90.00
#
_symmetry.space_group_name_H-M   'P 1'
#
loop_
_entity.id
_entity.type
_entity.pdbx_description
1 polymer ?
#
loop_
_entity_poly.entity_id
_entity_poly.type
_entity_poly.pdbx_seq_one_letter_code
_entity_poly.pdbx_strand_id
1 'polypeptide(L)'
;MLSALGLPNLHVLVVDDDSPDGTGELADKLALESPQSLGVLHRTTKDGLGRAYVAGIGRALDEGADVVIQMDADLSHPASVVPVMVEKLLSTDAAVVIGSRYVSGGSVAGDWGLHRKFLSAWANFYVNTILRLGVKDVTAGFKAWKAETLRTIDVASIHSNGYAFQVEMNYRTVRHGGKIYEVPIRFEQRADGVSKMSLAVQIESALMPWRLRFGRKV
;
A
#
# COMPACT_ATOMS: atom_id res chain seq x y z
N MET A 1 -1.94 3.12 -19.43
CA MET A 1 -0.71 3.79 -18.92
C MET A 1 -1.12 4.74 -17.79
N LEU A 2 -0.39 4.81 -16.68
CA LEU A 2 -0.75 5.67 -15.54
C LEU A 2 -0.83 7.16 -15.92
N SER A 3 -0.03 7.58 -16.91
CA SER A 3 -0.09 8.93 -17.50
C SER A 3 -1.45 9.29 -18.10
N ALA A 4 -2.26 8.32 -18.51
CA ALA A 4 -3.59 8.54 -19.08
C ALA A 4 -4.68 8.85 -18.03
N LEU A 5 -4.34 8.86 -16.73
CA LEU A 5 -5.29 9.09 -15.65
C LEU A 5 -5.74 10.56 -15.53
N GLY A 6 -5.10 11.49 -16.25
CA GLY A 6 -5.47 12.91 -16.24
C GLY A 6 -5.15 13.61 -14.91
N LEU A 7 -4.29 13.03 -14.07
CA LEU A 7 -3.84 13.65 -12.83
C LEU A 7 -2.70 14.63 -13.11
N PRO A 8 -2.81 15.90 -12.68
CA PRO A 8 -1.74 16.87 -12.84
C PRO A 8 -0.52 16.45 -12.00
N ASN A 9 0.68 16.68 -12.53
CA ASN A 9 1.96 16.42 -11.84
C ASN A 9 2.11 14.97 -11.32
N LEU A 10 1.51 14.00 -12.01
CA LEU A 10 1.66 12.59 -11.67
C LEU A 10 3.08 12.11 -11.99
N HIS A 11 3.82 11.73 -10.95
CA HIS A 11 5.10 11.07 -11.05
C HIS A 11 4.99 9.62 -10.56
N VAL A 12 5.59 8.70 -11.30
CA VAL A 12 5.66 7.28 -10.97
C VAL A 12 7.06 6.98 -10.46
N LEU A 13 7.15 6.39 -9.27
CA LEU A 13 8.43 5.91 -8.72
C LEU A 13 8.39 4.39 -8.63
N VAL A 14 9.23 3.72 -9.41
CA VAL A 14 9.44 2.27 -9.30
C VAL A 14 10.51 2.05 -8.24
N VAL A 15 10.20 1.27 -7.21
CA VAL A 15 11.20 0.83 -6.21
C VAL A 15 11.59 -0.59 -6.54
N ASP A 16 12.84 -0.80 -6.94
CA ASP A 16 13.37 -2.12 -7.28
C ASP A 16 14.39 -2.57 -6.24
N ASP A 17 14.22 -3.78 -5.72
CA ASP A 17 15.10 -4.38 -4.73
C ASP A 17 16.13 -5.30 -5.41
N ASP A 18 16.86 -4.81 -6.41
CA ASP A 18 17.87 -5.60 -7.15
C ASP A 18 17.26 -6.86 -7.78
N SER A 19 16.20 -6.68 -8.57
CA SER A 19 15.49 -7.79 -9.19
C SER A 19 16.38 -8.50 -10.22
N PRO A 20 16.57 -9.84 -10.11
CA PRO A 20 17.49 -10.57 -10.97
C PRO A 20 16.92 -10.88 -12.37
N ASP A 21 15.66 -10.51 -12.62
CA ASP A 21 14.90 -10.82 -13.83
C ASP A 21 14.93 -9.69 -14.88
N GLY A 22 15.73 -8.65 -14.64
CA GLY A 22 15.85 -7.49 -15.54
C GLY A 22 14.76 -6.42 -15.35
N THR A 23 13.90 -6.55 -14.33
CA THR A 23 12.88 -5.53 -14.02
C THR A 23 13.50 -4.15 -13.80
N GLY A 24 14.61 -4.08 -13.05
CA GLY A 24 15.33 -2.83 -12.81
C GLY A 24 15.83 -2.18 -14.11
N GLU A 25 16.47 -2.95 -14.99
CA GLU A 25 16.98 -2.45 -16.27
C GLU A 25 15.86 -1.96 -17.20
N LEU A 26 14.72 -2.65 -17.20
CA LEU A 26 13.55 -2.24 -17.97
C LEU A 26 12.96 -0.94 -17.41
N ALA A 27 12.87 -0.82 -16.09
CA ALA A 27 12.40 0.39 -15.43
C ALA A 27 13.30 1.59 -15.76
N ASP A 28 14.62 1.40 -15.78
CA ASP A 28 15.57 2.45 -16.16
C ASP A 28 15.38 2.90 -17.61
N LYS A 29 15.20 1.97 -18.54
CA LYS A 29 14.91 2.30 -19.95
C LYS A 29 13.63 3.13 -20.08
N LEU A 30 12.57 2.73 -19.40
CA LEU A 30 11.31 3.48 -19.40
C LEU A 30 11.47 4.87 -18.75
N ALA A 31 12.26 4.99 -17.69
CA ALA A 31 12.55 6.28 -17.05
C ALA A 31 13.32 7.21 -17.98
N LEU A 32 14.25 6.69 -18.80
CA LEU A 32 14.94 7.48 -19.83
C LEU A 32 13.99 7.99 -20.93
N GLU A 33 12.95 7.22 -21.26
CA GLU A 33 11.91 7.62 -22.22
C GLU A 33 10.93 8.66 -21.64
N SER A 34 10.81 8.75 -20.30
CA SER A 34 9.85 9.62 -19.61
C SER A 34 10.41 10.24 -18.32
N PRO A 35 11.54 10.97 -18.37
CA PRO A 35 12.30 11.37 -17.18
C PRO A 35 11.59 12.41 -16.29
N GLN A 36 10.54 13.06 -16.80
CA GLN A 36 9.75 14.03 -16.04
C GLN A 36 8.63 13.38 -15.22
N SER A 37 8.27 12.13 -15.52
CA SER A 37 7.09 11.46 -14.95
C SER A 37 7.36 10.06 -14.43
N LEU A 38 8.58 9.53 -14.63
CA LEU A 38 8.99 8.22 -14.16
C LEU A 38 10.42 8.26 -13.59
N GLY A 39 10.57 7.75 -12.37
CA GLY A 39 11.85 7.52 -11.72
C GLY A 39 11.98 6.09 -11.21
N VAL A 40 13.22 5.69 -10.95
CA VAL A 40 13.55 4.37 -10.38
C VAL A 40 14.42 4.56 -9.14
N LEU A 41 14.06 3.86 -8.07
CA LEU A 41 14.84 3.76 -6.84
C LEU A 41 15.34 2.34 -6.69
N HIS A 42 16.62 2.14 -7.02
CA HIS A 42 17.31 0.86 -6.81
C HIS A 42 17.77 0.72 -5.37
N ARG A 43 17.43 -0.41 -4.75
CA ARG A 43 17.81 -0.77 -3.38
C ARG A 43 18.69 -2.01 -3.43
N THR A 44 19.81 -1.96 -2.73
CA THR A 44 20.81 -3.05 -2.72
C THR A 44 20.48 -4.20 -1.75
N THR A 45 19.42 -4.07 -0.95
CA THR A 45 19.07 -5.04 0.09
C THR A 45 17.60 -5.45 -0.04
N LYS A 46 17.36 -6.76 -0.16
CA LYS A 46 16.03 -7.39 -0.16
C LYS A 46 15.53 -7.66 1.26
N ASP A 47 15.33 -6.59 2.04
CA ASP A 47 14.87 -6.64 3.45
C ASP A 47 13.33 -6.54 3.61
N GLY A 48 12.60 -6.58 2.50
CA GLY A 48 11.16 -6.83 2.46
C GLY A 48 10.30 -5.66 1.97
N LEU A 49 9.02 -5.97 1.71
CA LEU A 49 8.04 -5.05 1.12
C LEU A 49 7.86 -3.76 1.92
N GLY A 50 7.84 -3.85 3.25
CA GLY A 50 7.65 -2.68 4.11
C GLY A 50 8.80 -1.70 3.96
N ARG A 51 10.03 -2.20 3.91
CA ARG A 51 11.24 -1.39 3.73
C ARG A 51 11.33 -0.76 2.34
N ALA A 52 10.88 -1.47 1.30
CA ALA A 52 10.74 -0.90 -0.05
C ALA A 52 9.75 0.27 -0.06
N TYR A 53 8.57 0.11 0.57
CA TYR A 53 7.61 1.19 0.69
C TYR A 53 8.12 2.36 1.54
N VAL A 54 8.79 2.11 2.66
CA VAL A 54 9.40 3.19 3.47
C VAL A 54 10.38 4.00 2.63
N ALA A 55 11.24 3.34 1.84
CA ALA A 55 12.20 4.02 0.97
C ALA A 55 11.51 4.83 -0.14
N GLY A 56 10.53 4.25 -0.83
CA GLY A 56 9.78 4.94 -1.89
C GLY A 56 8.93 6.10 -1.37
N ILE A 57 8.24 5.91 -0.25
CA ILE A 57 7.47 6.97 0.42
C ILE A 57 8.41 8.09 0.86
N GLY A 58 9.55 7.77 1.49
CA GLY A 58 10.55 8.75 1.89
C GLY A 58 11.02 9.58 0.70
N ARG A 59 11.38 8.91 -0.41
CA ARG A 59 11.79 9.58 -1.65
C ARG A 59 10.72 10.53 -2.19
N ALA A 60 9.46 10.09 -2.24
CA ALA A 60 8.35 10.93 -2.70
C ALA A 60 8.13 12.16 -1.79
N LEU A 61 8.29 12.00 -0.47
CA LEU A 61 8.16 13.10 0.49
C LEU A 61 9.31 14.11 0.37
N ASP A 62 10.53 13.64 0.13
CA ASP A 62 11.73 14.47 -0.07
C ASP A 62 11.65 15.27 -1.38
N GLU A 63 11.02 14.70 -2.41
CA GLU A 63 10.72 15.36 -3.69
C GLU A 63 9.51 16.31 -3.60
N GLY A 64 8.89 16.45 -2.43
CA GLY A 64 7.83 17.42 -2.17
C GLY A 64 6.44 16.98 -2.62
N ALA A 65 6.18 15.67 -2.74
CA ALA A 65 4.83 15.19 -3.07
C ALA A 65 3.80 15.62 -2.01
N ASP A 66 2.63 16.07 -2.48
CA ASP A 66 1.47 16.38 -1.63
C ASP A 66 0.62 15.12 -1.33
N VAL A 67 0.57 14.21 -2.31
CA VAL A 67 -0.16 12.95 -2.26
C VAL A 67 0.76 11.82 -2.70
N VAL A 68 0.79 10.73 -1.92
CA VAL A 68 1.56 9.53 -2.26
C VAL A 68 0.60 8.37 -2.50
N ILE A 69 0.68 7.78 -3.70
CA ILE A 69 -0.13 6.61 -4.08
C ILE A 69 0.75 5.37 -3.97
N GLN A 70 0.26 4.39 -3.22
CA GLN A 70 0.89 3.11 -3.00
C GLN A 70 0.11 2.05 -3.78
N MET A 71 0.76 1.31 -4.68
CA MET A 71 0.14 0.20 -5.41
C MET A 71 1.13 -0.88 -5.83
N ASP A 72 0.66 -2.12 -5.92
CA ASP A 72 1.38 -3.25 -6.54
C ASP A 72 1.50 -3.08 -8.07
N ALA A 73 2.61 -3.56 -8.63
CA ALA A 73 2.92 -3.50 -10.07
C ALA A 73 2.38 -4.70 -10.89
N ASP A 74 1.67 -5.64 -10.25
CA ASP A 74 1.19 -6.90 -10.85
C ASP A 74 -0.20 -6.78 -11.52
N LEU A 75 -0.68 -5.56 -11.72
CA LEU A 75 -1.98 -5.20 -12.29
C LEU A 75 -3.20 -5.67 -11.48
N SER A 76 -3.02 -6.19 -10.26
CA SER A 76 -4.13 -6.55 -9.38
C SER A 76 -4.92 -5.34 -8.87
N HIS A 77 -4.28 -4.17 -8.85
CA HIS A 77 -4.89 -2.90 -8.50
C HIS A 77 -5.37 -2.12 -9.74
N PRO A 78 -6.66 -1.79 -9.83
CA PRO A 78 -7.19 -1.04 -10.95
C PRO A 78 -6.72 0.43 -10.89
N ALA A 79 -5.73 0.77 -11.72
CA ALA A 79 -5.22 2.14 -11.85
C ALA A 79 -6.32 3.18 -12.14
N SER A 80 -7.41 2.77 -12.81
CA SER A 80 -8.57 3.62 -13.08
C SER A 80 -9.29 4.13 -11.82
N VAL A 81 -9.05 3.54 -10.65
CA VAL A 81 -9.63 3.97 -9.37
C VAL A 81 -8.79 5.08 -8.71
N VAL A 82 -7.54 5.28 -9.12
CA VAL A 82 -6.65 6.30 -8.55
C VAL A 82 -7.27 7.71 -8.58
N PRO A 83 -7.87 8.21 -9.69
CA PRO A 83 -8.49 9.53 -9.70
C PRO A 83 -9.58 9.71 -8.64
N VAL A 84 -10.42 8.68 -8.42
CA VAL A 84 -11.46 8.70 -7.38
C VAL A 84 -10.84 8.68 -5.99
N MET A 85 -9.77 7.91 -5.78
CA MET A 85 -9.06 7.90 -4.49
C MET A 85 -8.45 9.27 -4.16
N VAL A 86 -7.82 9.93 -5.14
CA VAL A 86 -7.25 11.27 -4.99
C VAL A 86 -8.36 12.30 -4.75
N GLU A 87 -9.45 12.26 -5.54
CA GLU A 87 -10.62 13.12 -5.33
C GLU A 87 -11.15 12.99 -3.89
N LYS A 88 -11.36 11.77 -3.39
CA LYS A 88 -11.82 11.56 -2.01
C LYS A 88 -10.82 12.00 -0.96
N LEU A 89 -9.53 11.81 -1.20
CA LEU A 89 -8.48 12.26 -0.29
C LEU A 89 -8.46 13.79 -0.14
N LEU A 90 -8.68 14.51 -1.25
CA LEU A 90 -8.62 15.98 -1.29
C LEU A 90 -9.96 16.65 -0.91
N SER A 91 -11.09 16.03 -1.20
CA SER A 91 -12.43 16.58 -0.94
C SER A 91 -12.99 16.25 0.45
N THR A 92 -12.31 15.40 1.22
CA THR A 92 -12.72 15.01 2.57
C THR A 92 -11.61 15.29 3.59
N ASP A 93 -11.92 15.07 4.87
CA ASP A 93 -10.96 15.10 5.97
C ASP A 93 -10.21 13.76 6.14
N ALA A 94 -10.21 12.91 5.11
CA ALA A 94 -9.44 11.68 5.10
C ALA A 94 -7.94 11.97 5.20
N ALA A 95 -7.26 11.25 6.09
CA ALA A 95 -5.80 11.19 6.18
C ALA A 95 -5.24 10.21 5.14
N VAL A 96 -6.03 9.20 4.79
CA VAL A 96 -5.73 8.16 3.79
C VAL A 96 -7.02 7.62 3.18
N VAL A 97 -6.97 7.28 1.89
CA VAL A 97 -8.01 6.55 1.17
C VAL A 97 -7.49 5.17 0.80
N ILE A 98 -8.24 4.13 1.11
CA ILE A 98 -7.92 2.73 0.80
C ILE A 98 -8.81 2.25 -0.36
N GLY A 99 -8.19 1.64 -1.37
CA GLY A 99 -8.90 0.82 -2.35
C GLY A 99 -9.31 -0.50 -1.70
N SER A 100 -10.58 -0.65 -1.38
CA SER A 100 -11.09 -1.70 -0.48
C SER A 100 -11.90 -2.76 -1.23
N ARG A 101 -11.58 -4.02 -0.95
CA ARG A 101 -12.26 -5.21 -1.51
C ARG A 101 -13.56 -5.54 -0.78
N TYR A 102 -13.74 -5.01 0.43
CA TYR A 102 -14.76 -5.47 1.39
C TYR A 102 -15.82 -4.42 1.75
N VAL A 103 -15.75 -3.22 1.14
CA VAL A 103 -16.85 -2.24 1.16
C VAL A 103 -17.92 -2.58 0.13
N SER A 104 -19.08 -1.93 0.22
CA SER A 104 -20.15 -2.08 -0.78
C SER A 104 -19.63 -1.69 -2.17
N GLY A 105 -19.83 -2.58 -3.15
CA GLY A 105 -19.28 -2.46 -4.51
C GLY A 105 -17.84 -2.99 -4.67
N GLY A 106 -17.15 -3.29 -3.58
CA GLY A 106 -15.84 -3.94 -3.58
C GLY A 106 -15.97 -5.44 -3.88
N SER A 107 -14.98 -5.99 -4.56
CA SER A 107 -14.93 -7.43 -4.86
C SER A 107 -13.52 -7.94 -5.08
N VAL A 108 -13.38 -9.26 -5.04
CA VAL A 108 -12.20 -9.98 -5.49
C VAL A 108 -12.59 -10.80 -6.73
N ALA A 109 -11.63 -11.08 -7.61
CA ALA A 109 -11.84 -11.91 -8.78
C ALA A 109 -12.46 -13.28 -8.41
N GLY A 110 -13.30 -13.79 -9.32
CA GLY A 110 -14.15 -14.95 -9.05
C GLY A 110 -13.37 -16.24 -8.79
N ASP A 111 -12.24 -16.37 -9.49
CA ASP A 111 -11.24 -17.44 -9.46
C ASP A 111 -10.46 -17.57 -8.14
N TRP A 112 -10.56 -16.60 -7.24
CA TRP A 112 -10.01 -16.75 -5.90
C TRP A 112 -10.62 -17.96 -5.18
N GLY A 113 -9.77 -18.94 -4.83
CA GLY A 113 -10.17 -20.10 -4.04
C GLY A 113 -10.85 -19.67 -2.73
N LEU A 114 -11.90 -20.39 -2.33
CA LEU A 114 -12.73 -20.05 -1.16
C LEU A 114 -11.89 -19.91 0.13
N HIS A 115 -10.87 -20.75 0.31
CA HIS A 115 -9.97 -20.67 1.47
C HIS A 115 -9.27 -19.31 1.55
N ARG A 116 -8.82 -18.77 0.41
CA ARG A 116 -8.10 -17.48 0.32
C ARG A 116 -9.04 -16.33 0.62
N LYS A 117 -10.28 -16.38 0.09
CA LYS A 117 -11.33 -15.40 0.38
C LYS A 117 -11.63 -15.37 1.88
N PHE A 118 -11.82 -16.54 2.48
CA PHE A 118 -12.10 -16.68 3.91
C PHE A 118 -10.93 -16.17 4.77
N LEU A 119 -9.70 -16.61 4.48
CA LEU A 119 -8.51 -16.20 5.23
C LEU A 119 -8.33 -14.68 5.22
N SER A 120 -8.51 -14.05 4.05
CA SER A 120 -8.40 -12.60 3.90
C SER A 120 -9.50 -11.85 4.68
N ALA A 121 -10.75 -12.31 4.59
CA ALA A 121 -11.85 -11.73 5.37
C ALA A 121 -11.65 -11.91 6.89
N TRP A 122 -11.17 -13.09 7.32
CA TRP A 122 -10.87 -13.38 8.71
C TRP A 122 -9.73 -12.51 9.25
N ALA A 123 -8.66 -12.30 8.46
CA ALA A 123 -7.56 -11.41 8.85
C ALA A 123 -8.06 -9.98 9.12
N ASN A 124 -8.95 -9.47 8.27
CA ASN A 124 -9.56 -8.15 8.47
C ASN A 124 -10.41 -8.10 9.77
N PHE A 125 -11.22 -9.14 10.02
CA PHE A 125 -11.99 -9.24 11.26
C PHE A 125 -11.11 -9.33 12.52
N TYR A 126 -10.08 -10.18 12.48
CA TYR A 126 -9.14 -10.41 13.57
C TYR A 126 -8.42 -9.12 13.99
N VAL A 127 -7.84 -8.40 13.02
CA VAL A 127 -7.13 -7.14 13.28
C VAL A 127 -8.07 -6.07 13.83
N ASN A 128 -9.28 -5.93 13.27
CA ASN A 128 -10.25 -4.96 13.78
C ASN A 128 -10.71 -5.27 15.21
N THR A 129 -10.84 -6.54 15.56
CA THR A 129 -11.22 -6.95 16.93
C THR A 129 -10.17 -6.49 17.95
N ILE A 130 -8.89 -6.58 17.59
CA ILE A 130 -7.78 -6.22 18.49
C ILE A 130 -7.54 -4.70 18.52
N LEU A 131 -7.45 -4.07 17.35
CA LEU A 131 -7.01 -2.68 17.20
C LEU A 131 -8.15 -1.66 17.11
N ARG A 132 -9.39 -2.12 16.87
CA ARG A 132 -10.61 -1.28 16.75
C ARG A 132 -10.46 -0.16 15.72
N LEU A 133 -9.91 -0.48 14.55
CA LEU A 133 -9.63 0.48 13.48
C LEU A 133 -10.89 0.95 12.75
N GLY A 134 -11.93 0.12 12.66
CA GLY A 134 -13.15 0.45 11.94
C GLY A 134 -12.99 0.44 10.41
N VAL A 135 -11.99 -0.28 9.89
CA VAL A 135 -11.64 -0.34 8.46
C VAL A 135 -11.97 -1.73 7.92
N LYS A 136 -12.69 -1.85 6.81
CA LYS A 136 -13.10 -3.17 6.29
C LYS A 136 -11.96 -3.92 5.61
N ASP A 137 -11.01 -3.22 5.00
CA ASP A 137 -9.86 -3.82 4.33
C ASP A 137 -8.51 -3.34 4.90
N VAL A 138 -8.21 -3.75 6.14
CA VAL A 138 -6.99 -3.35 6.85
C VAL A 138 -5.70 -3.91 6.26
N THR A 139 -5.79 -4.93 5.40
CA THR A 139 -4.65 -5.58 4.75
C THR A 139 -4.37 -5.06 3.34
N ALA A 140 -5.21 -4.17 2.80
CA ALA A 140 -5.06 -3.65 1.45
C ALA A 140 -3.74 -2.87 1.27
N GLY A 141 -3.07 -3.10 0.15
CA GLY A 141 -1.86 -2.39 -0.26
C GLY A 141 -2.12 -1.19 -1.18
N PHE A 142 -3.35 -1.02 -1.68
CA PHE A 142 -3.71 0.09 -2.56
C PHE A 142 -4.22 1.28 -1.75
N LYS A 143 -3.39 2.32 -1.63
CA LYS A 143 -3.68 3.47 -0.75
C LYS A 143 -3.26 4.78 -1.39
N ALA A 144 -4.04 5.83 -1.16
CA ALA A 144 -3.66 7.21 -1.44
C ALA A 144 -3.53 7.95 -0.10
N TRP A 145 -2.35 8.51 0.14
CA TRP A 145 -1.97 9.13 1.41
C TRP A 145 -1.78 10.63 1.24
N LYS A 146 -2.21 11.44 2.21
CA LYS A 146 -1.71 12.81 2.31
C LYS A 146 -0.27 12.77 2.82
N ALA A 147 0.60 13.60 2.27
CA ALA A 147 1.99 13.70 2.70
C ALA A 147 2.12 14.08 4.18
N GLU A 148 1.25 14.98 4.68
CA GLU A 148 1.19 15.34 6.10
C GLU A 148 0.92 14.13 7.01
N THR A 149 0.05 13.20 6.59
CA THR A 149 -0.27 11.98 7.34
C THR A 149 0.96 11.11 7.47
N LEU A 150 1.69 10.91 6.36
CA LEU A 150 2.89 10.08 6.32
C LEU A 150 4.01 10.65 7.20
N ARG A 151 4.17 11.99 7.21
CA ARG A 151 5.09 12.66 8.14
C ARG A 151 4.65 12.51 9.59
N THR A 152 3.35 12.65 9.87
CA THR A 152 2.78 12.56 11.23
C THR A 152 2.95 11.18 11.85
N ILE A 153 2.80 10.11 11.06
CA ILE A 153 2.94 8.73 11.56
C ILE A 153 4.39 8.24 11.59
N ASP A 154 5.34 9.09 11.21
CA ASP A 154 6.78 8.80 11.12
C ASP A 154 7.06 7.48 10.39
N VAL A 155 6.77 7.47 9.07
CA VAL A 155 6.94 6.27 8.23
C VAL A 155 8.37 5.73 8.28
N ALA A 156 9.37 6.60 8.46
CA ALA A 156 10.77 6.21 8.51
C ALA A 156 11.09 5.24 9.68
N SER A 157 10.37 5.33 10.80
CA SER A 157 10.56 4.42 11.95
C SER A 157 9.82 3.08 11.83
N ILE A 158 9.12 2.82 10.73
CA ILE A 158 8.42 1.55 10.51
C ILE A 158 9.40 0.47 10.07
N HIS A 159 9.34 -0.67 10.78
CA HIS A 159 10.18 -1.85 10.53
C HIS A 159 9.35 -3.09 10.17
N SER A 160 8.02 -3.03 10.29
CA SER A 160 7.17 -4.16 9.94
C SER A 160 7.13 -4.41 8.43
N ASN A 161 6.85 -5.66 8.06
CA ASN A 161 6.85 -6.11 6.67
C ASN A 161 5.52 -6.75 6.23
N GLY A 162 5.33 -6.86 4.91
CA GLY A 162 4.16 -7.54 4.34
C GLY A 162 2.82 -6.94 4.78
N TYR A 163 1.89 -7.78 5.24
CA TYR A 163 0.60 -7.31 5.74
C TYR A 163 0.71 -6.57 7.08
N ALA A 164 1.72 -6.89 7.91
CA ALA A 164 1.96 -6.19 9.17
C ALA A 164 2.24 -4.70 8.93
N PHE A 165 2.98 -4.36 7.88
CA PHE A 165 3.21 -2.99 7.42
C PHE A 165 1.89 -2.25 7.14
N GLN A 166 0.99 -2.86 6.37
CA GLN A 166 -0.30 -2.23 6.04
C GLN A 166 -1.15 -1.95 7.29
N VAL A 167 -1.14 -2.89 8.24
CA VAL A 167 -1.86 -2.78 9.52
C VAL A 167 -1.24 -1.72 10.42
N GLU A 168 0.10 -1.69 10.53
CA GLU A 168 0.82 -0.70 11.34
C GLU A 168 0.58 0.73 10.83
N MET A 169 0.66 0.94 9.51
CA MET A 169 0.36 2.23 8.88
C MET A 169 -1.05 2.71 9.26
N ASN A 170 -2.07 1.86 9.09
CA ASN A 170 -3.45 2.19 9.43
C ASN A 170 -3.61 2.49 10.93
N TYR A 171 -2.98 1.69 11.80
CA TYR A 171 -3.04 1.88 13.24
C TYR A 171 -2.41 3.20 13.67
N ARG A 172 -1.20 3.51 13.19
CA ARG A 172 -0.53 4.78 13.53
C ARG A 172 -1.36 5.97 13.05
N THR A 173 -2.01 5.89 11.88
CA THR A 173 -2.91 6.95 11.39
C THR A 173 -4.08 7.18 12.34
N VAL A 174 -4.82 6.13 12.71
CA VAL A 174 -5.98 6.24 13.62
C VAL A 174 -5.53 6.73 15.00
N ARG A 175 -4.37 6.29 15.49
CA ARG A 175 -3.81 6.73 16.78
C ARG A 175 -3.44 8.21 16.82
N HIS A 176 -3.08 8.80 15.68
CA HIS A 176 -2.85 10.24 15.53
C HIS A 176 -4.14 11.01 15.16
N GLY A 177 -5.32 10.39 15.25
CA GLY A 177 -6.61 11.02 14.96
C GLY A 177 -6.94 11.13 13.47
N GLY A 178 -6.13 10.55 12.59
CA GLY A 178 -6.39 10.53 11.16
C GLY A 178 -7.58 9.65 10.79
N LYS A 179 -8.39 10.10 9.84
CA LYS A 179 -9.54 9.35 9.33
C LYS A 179 -9.15 8.52 8.11
N ILE A 180 -9.65 7.29 8.06
CA ILE A 180 -9.45 6.37 6.95
C ILE A 180 -10.75 6.28 6.16
N TYR A 181 -10.68 6.53 4.85
CA TYR A 181 -11.81 6.37 3.94
C TYR A 181 -11.57 5.16 3.02
N GLU A 182 -12.64 4.49 2.60
CA GLU A 182 -12.55 3.30 1.75
C GLU A 182 -13.36 3.50 0.46
N VAL A 183 -12.74 3.25 -0.69
CA VAL A 183 -13.35 3.28 -2.03
C VAL A 183 -13.38 1.85 -2.58
N PRO A 184 -14.52 1.38 -3.14
CA PRO A 184 -14.60 0.03 -3.68
C PRO A 184 -13.64 -0.19 -4.84
N ILE A 185 -12.95 -1.33 -4.83
CA ILE A 185 -12.19 -1.83 -5.97
C ILE A 185 -12.63 -3.26 -6.35
N ARG A 186 -12.42 -3.62 -7.61
CA ARG A 186 -12.34 -5.03 -8.03
C ARG A 186 -10.87 -5.41 -8.03
N PHE A 187 -10.48 -6.31 -7.13
CA PHE A 187 -9.11 -6.80 -7.04
C PHE A 187 -8.95 -8.01 -7.95
N GLU A 188 -8.12 -7.88 -8.98
CA GLU A 188 -7.89 -8.94 -9.96
C GLU A 188 -6.96 -10.02 -9.42
N GLN A 189 -7.04 -11.23 -9.97
CA GLN A 189 -5.96 -12.20 -9.78
C GLN A 189 -4.72 -11.69 -10.52
N ARG A 190 -3.54 -11.88 -9.92
CA ARG A 190 -2.27 -11.55 -10.58
C ARG A 190 -2.23 -12.23 -11.94
N ALA A 191 -1.84 -11.48 -12.97
CA ALA A 191 -1.65 -12.03 -14.30
C ALA A 191 -0.52 -13.07 -14.29
N ASP A 192 0.58 -12.78 -13.58
CA ASP A 192 1.77 -13.63 -13.48
C ASP A 192 2.49 -13.48 -12.11
N GLY A 193 3.29 -14.49 -11.72
CA GLY A 193 4.23 -14.44 -10.58
C GLY A 193 3.85 -15.24 -9.32
N VAL A 194 4.87 -15.64 -8.55
CA VAL A 194 4.73 -16.42 -7.30
C VAL A 194 4.62 -15.49 -6.08
N SER A 195 3.80 -15.85 -5.09
CA SER A 195 3.67 -15.10 -3.85
C SER A 195 5.00 -15.05 -3.08
N LYS A 196 5.47 -13.83 -2.76
CA LYS A 196 6.68 -13.60 -1.94
C LYS A 196 6.41 -13.75 -0.41
N MET A 197 5.30 -14.37 -0.01
CA MET A 197 4.89 -14.54 1.39
C MET A 197 5.61 -15.72 2.06
N SER A 198 6.54 -15.43 2.97
CA SER A 198 7.20 -16.45 3.81
C SER A 198 6.42 -16.75 5.10
N LEU A 199 6.73 -17.87 5.76
CA LEU A 199 6.14 -18.22 7.07
C LEU A 199 6.46 -17.17 8.14
N ALA A 200 7.66 -16.60 8.10
CA ALA A 200 8.07 -15.54 9.02
C ALA A 200 7.17 -14.29 8.90
N VAL A 201 6.84 -13.87 7.67
CA VAL A 201 5.94 -12.73 7.40
C VAL A 201 4.52 -13.04 7.88
N GLN A 202 4.05 -14.28 7.76
CA GLN A 202 2.74 -14.70 8.28
C GLN A 202 2.68 -14.62 9.81
N ILE A 203 3.71 -15.13 10.50
CA ILE A 203 3.81 -15.08 11.97
C ILE A 203 3.88 -13.62 12.44
N GLU A 204 4.71 -12.80 11.80
CA GLU A 204 4.79 -11.37 12.10
C GLU A 204 3.42 -10.70 11.96
N SER A 205 2.72 -10.95 10.85
CA SER A 205 1.37 -10.41 10.60
C SER A 205 0.35 -10.83 11.66
N ALA A 206 0.45 -12.05 12.20
CA ALA A 206 -0.42 -12.52 13.26
C ALA A 206 -0.12 -11.88 14.63
N LEU A 207 1.16 -11.63 14.94
CA LEU A 207 1.62 -11.06 16.21
C LEU A 207 1.55 -9.53 16.25
N MET A 208 1.66 -8.85 15.10
CA MET A 208 1.78 -7.39 15.03
C MET A 208 0.59 -6.65 15.68
N PRO A 209 -0.68 -7.05 15.50
CA PRO A 209 -1.80 -6.38 16.16
C PRO A 209 -1.67 -6.38 17.69
N TRP A 210 -1.18 -7.47 18.28
CA TRP A 210 -0.94 -7.54 19.73
C TRP A 210 0.22 -6.63 20.15
N ARG A 211 1.32 -6.63 19.39
CA ARG A 211 2.44 -5.72 19.63
C ARG A 211 2.03 -4.26 19.56
N LEU A 212 1.19 -3.88 18.60
CA LEU A 212 0.66 -2.51 18.49
C LEU A 212 -0.29 -2.15 19.63
N ARG A 213 -1.14 -3.09 20.05
CA ARG A 213 -2.13 -2.88 21.11
C ARG A 213 -1.50 -2.69 22.50
N PHE A 214 -0.45 -3.45 22.80
CA PHE A 214 0.17 -3.53 24.13
C PHE A 214 1.60 -2.96 24.19
N GLY A 215 2.21 -2.69 23.04
CA GLY A 215 3.51 -2.03 22.95
C GLY A 215 3.41 -0.60 23.47
N ARG A 216 4.33 -0.25 24.38
CA ARG A 216 4.53 1.13 24.82
C ARG A 216 5.01 1.96 23.63
N LYS A 217 4.25 3.01 23.28
CA LYS A 217 4.54 4.10 22.33
C LYS A 217 5.52 3.71 21.20
N VAL A 218 4.96 3.40 20.04
CA VAL A 218 5.62 3.75 18.78
C VAL A 218 5.24 5.19 18.45
#